data_AF-A0A3N5UG72-F1
#
_entry.id   AF-A0A3N5UG72-F1
#
_cell.length_a   1.000
_cell.length_b   1.000
_cell.length_c   1.000
_cell.angle_alpha   90.00
_cell.angle_beta   90.00
_cell.angle_gamma   90.00
#
_symmetry.space_group_name_H-M   'P 1'
#
loop_
_entity.id
_entity.type
_entity.pdbx_description
1 polymer ?
#
loop_
_entity_poly.entity_id
_entity_poly.type
_entity_poly.pdbx_seq_one_letter_code
_entity_poly.pdbx_strand_id
1 'polypeptide(L)'
;MEDKIRLGISACLMGQNVRYDGGHKHDRYLTDTLGQYVEYVPICPEVECGLGIPRESMRLVGDPQSPRLVTVRSGQDLTERMLNWARGRVKELEKEGLCGFIFKSDSPSSGMERVKVYNEKGMPEKAGIGMFAKTFMDHFPLIPVEEEGRLHDPKLRESFIESIFTLRRWREVVQEKKSLGNLVAFHTQHKLLALSHSEKHYRAMGKLVAEGKKLPLNDLYASYETLLMEALKLRTTVKKNANVLQHMMGYFKEQLSKDEKQELLEILDEYRKGYIPLVVPVTLINHYVRKYKEDYLRQQVYLNPHPIALQLRNHA
;
A
#
# COMPACT_ATOMS: atom_id res chain seq x y z
N MET A 1 -2.94 -0.62 24.54
CA MET A 1 -3.63 -0.47 23.25
C MET A 1 -2.53 -0.48 22.22
N GLU A 2 -2.52 -1.46 21.30
CA GLU A 2 -1.58 -1.40 20.17
C GLU A 2 -1.88 -0.14 19.37
N ASP A 3 -0.84 0.66 19.09
CA ASP A 3 -0.97 1.86 18.27
C ASP A 3 -1.40 1.45 16.86
N LYS A 4 -2.63 1.83 16.49
CA LYS A 4 -3.24 1.56 15.19
C LYS A 4 -2.44 2.20 14.06
N ILE A 5 -2.53 1.61 12.87
CA ILE A 5 -1.91 2.18 11.66
C ILE A 5 -2.63 3.49 11.31
N ARG A 6 -1.91 4.61 11.20
CA ARG A 6 -2.51 5.89 10.82
C ARG A 6 -2.57 6.03 9.30
N LEU A 7 -3.75 6.27 8.73
CA LEU A 7 -3.97 6.41 7.28
C LEU A 7 -4.65 7.74 6.95
N GLY A 8 -4.12 8.46 5.97
CA GLY A 8 -4.86 9.55 5.34
C GLY A 8 -6.02 8.99 4.52
N ILE A 9 -7.16 9.68 4.51
CA ILE A 9 -8.31 9.25 3.71
C ILE A 9 -9.11 10.45 3.21
N SER A 10 -9.61 10.38 1.97
CA SER A 10 -10.57 11.36 1.49
C SER A 10 -11.82 11.36 2.38
N ALA A 11 -12.10 12.49 3.04
CA ALA A 11 -13.11 12.59 4.11
C ALA A 11 -14.52 12.15 3.71
N CYS A 12 -14.89 12.29 2.43
CA CYS A 12 -16.18 11.82 1.92
C CYS A 12 -16.36 10.29 2.02
N LEU A 13 -15.26 9.53 2.04
CA LEU A 13 -15.24 8.07 2.23
C LEU A 13 -15.60 7.67 3.65
N MET A 14 -15.40 8.57 4.62
CA MET A 14 -15.76 8.39 6.03
C MET A 14 -17.23 8.75 6.33
N GLY A 15 -18.03 9.03 5.30
CA GLY A 15 -19.42 9.44 5.48
C GLY A 15 -19.61 10.93 5.82
N GLN A 16 -18.55 11.73 5.76
CA GLN A 16 -18.67 13.18 5.96
C GLN A 16 -19.32 13.83 4.73
N ASN A 17 -20.31 14.70 4.97
CA ASN A 17 -21.07 15.42 3.95
C ASN A 17 -20.26 16.58 3.34
N VAL A 18 -19.09 16.29 2.77
CA VAL A 18 -18.13 17.27 2.28
C VAL A 18 -18.08 17.38 0.76
N ARG A 19 -18.89 16.60 0.03
CA ARG A 19 -18.89 16.63 -1.43
C ARG A 19 -19.49 17.93 -1.97
N TYR A 20 -19.21 18.22 -3.25
CA TYR A 20 -19.72 19.41 -3.92
C TYR A 20 -21.25 19.50 -3.91
N ASP A 21 -21.94 18.35 -3.91
CA ASP A 21 -23.39 18.20 -3.84
C ASP A 21 -23.95 18.15 -2.40
N GLY A 22 -23.10 18.33 -1.39
CA GLY A 22 -23.49 18.23 0.02
C GLY A 22 -23.65 16.80 0.54
N GLY A 23 -23.38 15.78 -0.27
CA GLY A 23 -23.45 14.38 0.13
C GLY A 23 -22.10 13.80 0.58
N HIS A 24 -22.07 12.47 0.67
CA HIS A 24 -20.89 11.67 1.00
C HIS A 24 -20.70 10.49 0.02
N LYS A 25 -19.66 9.69 0.23
CA LYS A 25 -19.35 8.44 -0.49
C LYS A 25 -18.86 7.39 0.52
N HIS A 26 -19.64 7.16 1.57
CA HIS A 26 -19.26 6.28 2.68
C HIS A 26 -18.90 4.89 2.16
N ASP A 27 -17.70 4.43 2.47
CA ASP A 27 -17.22 3.10 2.15
C ASP A 27 -17.17 2.25 3.43
N ARG A 28 -18.02 1.22 3.49
CA ARG A 28 -18.13 0.33 4.66
C ARG A 28 -16.94 -0.60 4.80
N TYR A 29 -16.29 -0.99 3.70
CA TYR A 29 -15.08 -1.80 3.82
C TYR A 29 -13.99 -0.99 4.54
N LEU A 30 -13.87 0.30 4.23
CA LEU A 30 -12.92 1.18 4.89
C LEU A 30 -13.29 1.41 6.36
N THR A 31 -14.54 1.79 6.67
CA THR A 31 -14.90 2.10 8.07
C THR A 31 -15.06 0.89 8.97
N ASP A 32 -15.70 -0.18 8.47
CA ASP A 32 -16.21 -1.26 9.32
C ASP A 32 -15.23 -2.45 9.35
N THR A 33 -14.47 -2.66 8.27
CA THR A 33 -13.50 -3.77 8.14
C THR A 33 -12.07 -3.28 8.38
N LEU A 34 -11.55 -2.38 7.54
CA LEU A 34 -10.18 -1.88 7.68
C LEU A 34 -10.03 -0.96 8.91
N GLY A 35 -11.05 -0.17 9.23
CA GLY A 35 -11.12 0.73 10.40
C GLY A 35 -10.94 0.05 11.75
N GLN A 36 -11.06 -1.27 11.82
CA GLN A 36 -10.73 -2.04 13.03
C GLN A 36 -9.22 -1.98 13.34
N TYR A 37 -8.38 -1.88 12.30
CA TYR A 37 -6.93 -1.96 12.37
C TYR A 37 -6.23 -0.61 12.19
N VAL A 38 -6.96 0.40 11.72
CA VAL A 38 -6.40 1.70 11.34
C VAL A 38 -7.09 2.85 12.07
N GLU A 39 -6.36 3.95 12.21
CA GLU A 39 -6.90 5.25 12.60
C GLU A 39 -6.86 6.16 11.36
N TYR A 40 -7.99 6.80 11.05
CA TYR A 40 -8.10 7.63 9.86
C TYR A 40 -7.83 9.10 10.18
N VAL A 41 -7.03 9.74 9.32
CA VAL A 41 -6.85 11.18 9.24
C VAL A 41 -7.65 11.67 8.02
N PRO A 42 -8.93 12.09 8.21
CA PRO A 42 -9.79 12.49 7.10
C PRO A 42 -9.35 13.84 6.55
N ILE A 43 -9.25 13.93 5.22
CA ILE A 43 -8.84 15.15 4.51
C ILE A 43 -9.83 15.45 3.38
N CYS A 44 -10.30 16.68 3.29
CA CYS A 44 -11.07 17.19 2.17
C CYS A 44 -10.37 18.41 1.57
N PRO A 45 -9.61 18.24 0.47
CA PRO A 45 -8.84 19.34 -0.12
C PRO A 45 -9.66 20.57 -0.46
N GLU A 46 -10.89 20.33 -0.92
CA GLU A 46 -11.78 21.38 -1.39
C GLU A 46 -12.35 22.20 -0.24
N VAL A 47 -12.72 21.56 0.87
CA VAL A 47 -13.23 22.26 2.06
C VAL A 47 -12.09 22.91 2.83
N GLU A 48 -10.97 22.22 3.00
CA GLU A 48 -9.82 22.73 3.75
C GLU A 48 -9.10 23.89 3.01
N CYS A 49 -9.18 23.95 1.68
CA CYS A 49 -8.74 25.14 0.93
C CYS A 49 -9.79 26.28 0.97
N GLY A 50 -10.92 26.08 1.64
CA GLY A 50 -11.94 27.08 1.99
C GLY A 50 -13.13 27.17 1.02
N LEU A 51 -13.43 26.13 0.24
CA LEU A 51 -14.66 26.09 -0.54
C LEU A 51 -15.85 25.65 0.33
N GLY A 52 -17.04 26.13 -0.01
CA GLY A 52 -18.28 25.81 0.72
C GLY A 52 -18.79 24.39 0.48
N ILE A 53 -19.86 24.07 1.21
CA ILE A 53 -20.70 22.88 1.02
C ILE A 53 -22.17 23.37 0.99
N PRO A 54 -22.92 23.19 -0.11
CA PRO A 54 -22.46 22.73 -1.42
C PRO A 54 -21.53 23.76 -2.10
N ARG A 55 -20.91 23.34 -3.21
CA ARG A 55 -20.07 24.20 -4.06
C ARG A 55 -20.22 23.80 -5.52
N GLU A 56 -19.79 24.69 -6.40
CA GLU A 56 -19.73 24.40 -7.83
C GLU A 56 -18.79 23.23 -8.13
N SER A 57 -19.15 22.38 -9.09
CA SER A 57 -18.25 21.34 -9.56
C SER A 57 -17.04 21.95 -10.27
N MET A 58 -15.91 21.25 -10.17
CA MET A 58 -14.64 21.64 -10.78
C MET A 58 -14.14 20.53 -11.69
N ARG A 59 -13.23 20.88 -12.60
CA ARG A 59 -12.55 19.95 -13.50
C ARG A 59 -11.10 20.39 -13.74
N LEU A 60 -10.28 19.44 -14.17
CA LEU A 60 -8.94 19.73 -14.67
C LEU A 60 -9.02 20.14 -16.15
N VAL A 61 -8.29 21.18 -16.55
CA VAL A 61 -8.30 21.73 -17.91
C VAL A 61 -6.87 22.00 -18.38
N GLY A 62 -6.58 21.80 -19.66
CA GLY A 62 -5.29 22.10 -20.29
C GLY A 62 -4.40 20.87 -20.44
N ASP A 63 -3.10 21.02 -20.15
CA ASP A 63 -2.11 19.96 -20.24
C ASP A 63 -2.28 18.95 -19.09
N PRO A 64 -2.43 17.63 -19.36
CA PRO A 64 -2.48 16.60 -18.32
C PRO A 64 -1.29 16.59 -17.34
N GLN A 65 -0.09 17.04 -17.75
CA GLN A 65 1.08 17.12 -16.89
C GLN A 65 1.04 18.29 -15.91
N SER A 66 0.37 19.38 -16.31
CA SER A 66 0.24 20.60 -15.52
C SER A 66 -1.15 21.23 -15.72
N PRO A 67 -2.23 20.54 -15.28
CA PRO A 67 -3.59 21.00 -15.53
C PRO A 67 -3.95 22.18 -14.62
N ARG A 68 -4.94 22.97 -15.04
CA ARG A 68 -5.60 23.99 -14.22
C ARG A 68 -6.88 23.44 -13.60
N LEU A 69 -7.17 23.79 -12.35
CA LEU A 69 -8.40 23.41 -11.65
C LEU A 69 -9.40 24.54 -11.83
N VAL A 70 -10.44 24.29 -12.62
CA VAL A 70 -11.40 25.32 -13.04
C VAL A 70 -12.81 24.89 -12.69
N THR A 71 -13.61 25.82 -12.17
CA THR A 71 -15.04 25.62 -11.92
C THR A 71 -15.81 25.49 -13.25
N VAL A 72 -16.82 24.63 -13.30
CA VAL A 72 -17.45 24.22 -14.58
C VAL A 72 -18.34 25.30 -15.21
N ARG A 73 -19.10 26.04 -14.40
CA ARG A 73 -20.05 27.10 -14.79
C ARG A 73 -19.41 28.48 -14.76
N SER A 74 -18.74 28.86 -13.68
CA SER A 74 -18.18 30.21 -13.51
C SER A 74 -16.82 30.39 -14.19
N GLY A 75 -16.12 29.30 -14.52
CA GLY A 75 -14.80 29.38 -15.16
C GLY A 75 -13.70 29.94 -14.25
N GLN A 76 -13.95 29.99 -12.93
CA GLN A 76 -12.99 30.45 -11.95
C GLN A 76 -11.81 29.48 -11.86
N ASP A 77 -10.61 30.01 -12.01
CA ASP A 77 -9.37 29.26 -11.81
C ASP A 77 -9.02 29.20 -10.32
N LEU A 78 -8.99 27.98 -9.77
CA LEU A 78 -8.72 27.68 -8.37
C LEU A 78 -7.36 26.98 -8.19
N THR A 79 -6.53 26.93 -9.23
CA THR A 79 -5.24 26.21 -9.25
C THR A 79 -4.33 26.69 -8.12
N GLU A 80 -4.03 27.99 -8.08
CA GLU A 80 -3.12 28.55 -7.07
C GLU A 80 -3.66 28.37 -5.65
N ARG A 81 -4.96 28.51 -5.46
CA ARG A 81 -5.61 28.30 -4.16
C ARG A 81 -5.41 26.87 -3.67
N MET A 82 -5.68 25.89 -4.53
CA MET A 82 -5.52 24.46 -4.21
C MET A 82 -4.06 24.10 -3.96
N LEU A 83 -3.14 24.55 -4.81
CA LEU A 83 -1.71 24.22 -4.69
C LEU A 83 -1.07 24.88 -3.46
N ASN A 84 -1.41 26.13 -3.15
CA ASN A 84 -0.91 26.81 -1.95
C ASN A 84 -1.35 26.08 -0.67
N TRP A 85 -2.63 25.72 -0.60
CA TRP A 85 -3.15 24.93 0.51
C TRP A 85 -2.49 23.55 0.58
N ALA A 86 -2.40 22.82 -0.53
CA ALA A 86 -1.85 21.47 -0.58
C ALA A 86 -0.38 21.43 -0.10
N ARG A 87 0.45 22.40 -0.53
CA ARG A 87 1.85 22.54 -0.09
C ARG A 87 1.99 22.78 1.42
N GLY A 88 1.07 23.53 2.02
CA GLY A 88 1.01 23.71 3.47
C GLY A 88 0.58 22.42 4.16
N ARG A 89 -0.50 21.80 3.66
CA ARG A 89 -1.10 20.62 4.27
C ARG A 89 -0.16 19.43 4.32
N VAL A 90 0.57 19.13 3.25
CA VAL A 90 1.51 17.99 3.25
C VAL A 90 2.61 18.13 4.31
N LYS A 91 3.06 19.35 4.62
CA LYS A 91 4.02 19.59 5.71
C LYS A 91 3.41 19.35 7.10
N GLU A 92 2.14 19.69 7.28
CA GLU A 92 1.43 19.36 8.52
C GLU A 92 1.30 17.84 8.70
N LEU A 93 1.04 17.12 7.60
CA LEU A 93 0.88 15.66 7.61
C LEU A 93 2.17 14.89 7.93
N GLU A 94 3.35 15.51 7.85
CA GLU A 94 4.61 14.89 8.28
C GLU A 94 4.55 14.46 9.75
N LYS A 95 3.83 15.23 10.59
CA LYS A 95 3.68 14.97 12.02
C LYS A 95 2.67 13.87 12.32
N GLU A 96 1.84 13.50 11.35
CA GLU A 96 0.78 12.51 11.56
C GLU A 96 1.30 11.08 11.51
N GLY A 97 2.51 10.84 11.00
CA GLY A 97 3.05 9.48 10.91
C GLY A 97 2.16 8.56 10.06
N LEU A 98 1.73 9.03 8.88
CA LEU A 98 0.84 8.28 7.97
C LEU A 98 1.54 7.09 7.33
N CYS A 99 0.99 5.87 7.44
CA CYS A 99 1.52 4.69 6.75
C CYS A 99 0.87 4.46 5.38
N GLY A 100 -0.08 5.29 4.97
CA GLY A 100 -0.72 5.22 3.67
C GLY A 100 -1.75 6.31 3.47
N PHE A 101 -2.26 6.43 2.24
CA PHE A 101 -3.36 7.32 1.90
C PHE A 101 -4.40 6.63 1.00
N ILE A 102 -5.69 6.81 1.29
CA ILE A 102 -6.79 6.33 0.45
C ILE A 102 -7.52 7.53 -0.17
N PHE A 103 -7.38 7.66 -1.49
CA PHE A 103 -7.95 8.74 -2.28
C PHE A 103 -9.35 8.40 -2.79
N LYS A 104 -10.19 9.43 -2.97
CA LYS A 104 -11.43 9.33 -3.73
C LYS A 104 -11.13 9.44 -5.23
N SER A 105 -11.39 8.35 -5.96
CA SER A 105 -11.28 8.26 -7.42
C SER A 105 -12.08 9.34 -8.16
N ASP A 106 -11.64 9.66 -9.38
CA ASP A 106 -12.23 10.64 -10.31
C ASP A 106 -12.32 12.10 -9.79
N SER A 107 -11.81 12.39 -8.59
CA SER A 107 -11.81 13.74 -8.04
C SER A 107 -10.72 14.61 -8.69
N PRO A 108 -11.02 15.85 -9.13
CA PRO A 108 -10.01 16.76 -9.66
C PRO A 108 -9.02 17.25 -8.58
N SER A 109 -9.35 17.08 -7.30
CA SER A 109 -8.45 17.37 -6.19
C SER A 109 -7.73 16.12 -5.68
N SER A 110 -8.46 15.01 -5.53
CA SER A 110 -8.00 13.84 -4.78
C SER A 110 -7.74 12.60 -5.63
N GLY A 111 -8.14 12.52 -6.91
CA GLY A 111 -7.93 11.30 -7.71
C GLY A 111 -6.44 11.03 -7.93
N MET A 112 -6.01 9.80 -7.70
CA MET A 112 -4.60 9.39 -7.78
C MET A 112 -4.16 9.13 -9.22
N GLU A 113 -5.06 8.65 -10.07
CA GLU A 113 -4.77 8.37 -11.47
C GLU A 113 -6.01 8.49 -12.36
N ARG A 114 -5.78 8.64 -13.67
CA ARG A 114 -6.83 8.61 -14.71
C ARG A 114 -7.95 9.63 -14.52
N VAL A 115 -7.68 10.73 -13.81
CA VAL A 115 -8.59 11.86 -13.65
C VAL A 115 -8.79 12.54 -15.00
N LYS A 116 -10.02 12.96 -15.30
CA LYS A 116 -10.35 13.64 -16.55
C LYS A 116 -9.70 15.03 -16.61
N VAL A 117 -8.92 15.26 -17.67
CA VAL A 117 -8.40 16.58 -18.05
C VAL A 117 -9.06 16.98 -19.36
N TYR A 118 -9.66 18.16 -19.39
CA TYR A 118 -10.36 18.68 -20.56
C TYR A 118 -9.39 19.54 -21.37
N ASN A 119 -9.12 19.16 -22.62
CA ASN A 119 -8.25 19.95 -23.50
C ASN A 119 -8.95 21.24 -23.98
N GLU A 120 -8.24 22.06 -24.77
CA GLU A 120 -8.76 23.32 -25.33
C GLU A 120 -10.02 23.13 -26.18
N LYS A 121 -10.22 21.95 -26.76
CA LYS A 121 -11.42 21.58 -27.54
C LYS A 121 -12.56 21.05 -26.67
N GLY A 122 -12.40 21.04 -25.34
CA GLY A 122 -13.37 20.52 -24.38
C GLY A 122 -13.47 18.99 -24.33
N MET A 123 -12.55 18.26 -24.96
CA MET A 123 -12.54 16.80 -24.99
C MET A 123 -11.81 16.25 -23.75
N PRO A 124 -12.39 15.28 -23.02
CA PRO A 124 -11.77 14.71 -21.83
C PRO A 124 -10.74 13.63 -22.16
N GLU A 125 -9.58 13.71 -21.52
CA GLU A 125 -8.54 12.69 -21.51
C GLU A 125 -8.37 12.13 -20.08
N LYS A 126 -8.31 10.81 -19.93
CA LYS A 126 -8.12 10.15 -18.62
C LYS A 126 -6.63 9.96 -18.29
N ALA A 127 -5.89 11.07 -18.24
CA ALA A 127 -4.45 11.10 -18.00
C ALA A 127 -4.04 11.95 -16.80
N GLY A 128 -4.99 12.63 -16.14
CA GLY A 128 -4.71 13.53 -15.04
C GLY A 128 -4.54 12.83 -13.69
N ILE A 129 -4.00 13.61 -12.76
CA ILE A 129 -3.92 13.33 -11.33
C ILE A 129 -4.51 14.54 -10.62
N GLY A 130 -5.30 14.32 -9.57
CA GLY A 130 -5.85 15.37 -8.74
C GLY A 130 -4.73 16.19 -8.09
N MET A 131 -4.92 17.50 -7.99
CA MET A 131 -3.83 18.41 -7.57
C MET A 131 -3.26 18.10 -6.18
N PHE A 132 -4.12 17.75 -5.21
CA PHE A 132 -3.67 17.36 -3.89
C PHE A 132 -3.02 15.96 -3.91
N ALA A 133 -3.59 15.00 -4.64
CA ALA A 133 -3.01 13.68 -4.76
C ALA A 133 -1.59 13.71 -5.35
N LYS A 134 -1.38 14.50 -6.41
CA LYS A 134 -0.04 14.75 -6.98
C LYS A 134 0.91 15.36 -5.95
N THR A 135 0.48 16.44 -5.29
CA THR A 135 1.29 17.11 -4.26
C THR A 135 1.65 16.16 -3.11
N PHE A 136 0.73 15.30 -2.68
CA PHE A 136 0.96 14.31 -1.64
C PHE A 136 1.96 13.24 -2.08
N MET A 137 1.79 12.67 -3.28
CA MET A 137 2.68 11.63 -3.80
C MET A 137 4.11 12.15 -4.06
N ASP A 138 4.24 13.39 -4.52
CA ASP A 138 5.53 14.04 -4.73
C ASP A 138 6.25 14.30 -3.39
N HIS A 139 5.49 14.69 -2.36
CA HIS A 139 6.03 14.96 -1.01
C HIS A 139 6.35 13.67 -0.23
N PHE A 140 5.55 12.61 -0.43
CA PHE A 140 5.67 11.33 0.27
C PHE A 140 5.86 10.14 -0.70
N PRO A 141 6.97 10.07 -1.44
CA PRO A 141 7.15 9.09 -2.52
C PRO A 141 7.19 7.63 -2.04
N LEU A 142 7.49 7.40 -0.75
CA LEU A 142 7.58 6.08 -0.13
C LEU A 142 6.30 5.66 0.62
N ILE A 143 5.31 6.55 0.77
CA ILE A 143 4.05 6.21 1.43
C ILE A 143 3.13 5.50 0.41
N PRO A 144 2.62 4.30 0.72
CA PRO A 144 1.63 3.62 -0.12
C PRO A 144 0.37 4.46 -0.30
N VAL A 145 -0.11 4.54 -1.54
CA VAL A 145 -1.35 5.25 -1.87
C VAL A 145 -2.23 4.38 -2.75
N GLU A 146 -3.54 4.50 -2.61
CA GLU A 146 -4.50 3.81 -3.46
C GLU A 146 -5.83 4.57 -3.55
N GLU A 147 -6.64 4.29 -4.56
CA GLU A 147 -8.01 4.82 -4.67
C GLU A 147 -9.06 3.83 -4.14
N GLU A 148 -10.13 4.34 -3.54
CA GLU A 148 -11.21 3.51 -3.00
C GLU A 148 -11.79 2.53 -4.04
N GLY A 149 -12.01 3.01 -5.27
CA GLY A 149 -12.61 2.19 -6.33
C GLY A 149 -11.68 1.04 -6.77
N ARG A 150 -10.38 1.18 -6.58
CA ARG A 150 -9.36 0.18 -6.90
C ARG A 150 -9.20 -0.85 -5.80
N LEU A 151 -9.51 -0.49 -4.55
CA LEU A 151 -9.55 -1.44 -3.42
C LEU A 151 -10.67 -2.48 -3.55
N HIS A 152 -11.57 -2.36 -4.52
CA HIS A 152 -12.51 -3.43 -4.87
C HIS A 152 -11.84 -4.59 -5.61
N ASP A 153 -10.70 -4.35 -6.30
CA ASP A 153 -9.90 -5.43 -6.86
C ASP A 153 -9.15 -6.15 -5.71
N PRO A 154 -9.34 -7.47 -5.53
CA PRO A 154 -8.73 -8.18 -4.42
C PRO A 154 -7.21 -8.12 -4.39
N LYS A 155 -6.54 -8.14 -5.55
CA LYS A 155 -5.08 -8.15 -5.65
C LYS A 155 -4.49 -6.79 -5.33
N LEU A 156 -5.14 -5.71 -5.78
CA LEU A 156 -4.76 -4.34 -5.41
C LEU A 156 -4.95 -4.10 -3.92
N ARG A 157 -6.08 -4.52 -3.39
CA ARG A 157 -6.39 -4.41 -1.96
C ARG A 157 -5.41 -5.18 -1.08
N GLU A 158 -5.08 -6.43 -1.43
CA GLU A 158 -4.04 -7.20 -0.75
C GLU A 158 -2.70 -6.44 -0.78
N SER A 159 -2.25 -6.01 -1.95
CA SER A 159 -0.97 -5.31 -2.12
C SER A 159 -0.88 -4.01 -1.32
N PHE A 160 -1.95 -3.21 -1.31
CA PHE A 160 -2.01 -1.97 -0.53
C PHE A 160 -1.98 -2.26 0.97
N ILE A 161 -2.80 -3.20 1.45
CA ILE A 161 -2.87 -3.54 2.87
C ILE A 161 -1.55 -4.16 3.35
N GLU A 162 -0.97 -5.08 2.59
CA GLU A 162 0.34 -5.64 2.89
C GLU A 162 1.43 -4.55 3.01
N SER A 163 1.36 -3.53 2.15
CA SER A 163 2.29 -2.40 2.17
C SER A 163 2.14 -1.54 3.43
N ILE A 164 0.92 -1.15 3.83
CA ILE A 164 0.70 -0.31 5.02
C ILE A 164 1.07 -1.04 6.32
N PHE A 165 0.81 -2.35 6.41
CA PHE A 165 1.21 -3.16 7.56
C PHE A 165 2.73 -3.32 7.63
N THR A 166 3.39 -3.51 6.49
CA THR A 166 4.85 -3.60 6.45
C THR A 166 5.51 -2.27 6.79
N LEU A 167 4.99 -1.14 6.30
CA LEU A 167 5.49 0.18 6.65
C LEU A 167 5.27 0.50 8.14
N ARG A 168 4.16 0.06 8.74
CA ARG A 168 3.96 0.16 10.19
C ARG A 168 5.05 -0.56 10.96
N ARG A 169 5.31 -1.84 10.64
CA ARG A 169 6.38 -2.63 11.28
C ARG A 169 7.76 -1.99 11.09
N TRP A 170 8.02 -1.46 9.90
CA TRP A 170 9.27 -0.73 9.62
C TRP A 170 9.43 0.47 10.56
N ARG A 171 8.37 1.26 10.73
CA ARG A 171 8.38 2.43 11.62
C ARG A 171 8.58 2.08 13.08
N GLU A 172 8.06 0.95 13.55
CA GLU A 172 8.33 0.44 14.91
C GLU A 172 9.83 0.21 15.09
N VAL A 173 10.47 -0.48 14.13
CA VAL A 173 11.92 -0.74 14.17
C VAL A 173 12.76 0.55 14.05
N VAL A 174 12.27 1.57 13.35
CA VAL A 174 12.94 2.88 13.23
C VAL A 174 12.81 3.70 14.52
N GLN A 175 11.68 3.57 15.24
CA GLN A 175 11.44 4.25 16.51
C GLN A 175 12.25 3.64 17.66
N GLU A 176 12.58 2.35 17.56
CA GLU A 176 13.58 1.72 18.43
C GLU A 176 15.00 2.27 18.19
N LYS A 177 15.93 1.90 19.07
CA LYS A 177 17.35 2.22 18.89
C LYS A 177 17.89 1.56 17.62
N LYS A 178 18.13 2.35 16.57
CA LYS A 178 18.73 1.89 15.32
C LYS A 178 20.00 1.09 15.59
N SER A 179 20.06 -0.13 15.03
CA SER A 179 21.23 -0.99 15.11
C SER A 179 21.26 -1.94 13.92
N LEU A 180 22.44 -2.43 13.57
CA LEU A 180 22.56 -3.45 12.52
C LEU A 180 21.80 -4.73 12.89
N GLY A 181 21.78 -5.10 14.18
CA GLY A 181 21.05 -6.27 14.67
C GLY A 181 19.54 -6.17 14.41
N ASN A 182 18.94 -5.01 14.73
CA ASN A 182 17.51 -4.79 14.50
C ASN A 182 17.17 -4.81 13.01
N LEU A 183 18.03 -4.23 12.16
CA LEU A 183 17.84 -4.29 10.71
C LEU A 183 17.94 -5.73 10.18
N VAL A 184 18.92 -6.50 10.63
CA VAL A 184 19.09 -7.91 10.24
C VAL A 184 17.87 -8.73 10.67
N ALA A 185 17.34 -8.49 11.88
CA ALA A 185 16.14 -9.16 12.37
C ALA A 185 14.92 -8.81 11.50
N PHE A 186 14.66 -7.53 11.26
CA PHE A 186 13.57 -7.08 10.38
C PHE A 186 13.69 -7.67 8.98
N HIS A 187 14.89 -7.61 8.39
CA HIS A 187 15.15 -8.19 7.06
C HIS A 187 14.88 -9.70 7.03
N THR A 188 15.35 -10.43 8.03
CA THR A 188 15.16 -11.88 8.13
C THR A 188 13.69 -12.24 8.13
N GLN A 189 12.84 -11.48 8.83
CA GLN A 189 11.38 -11.70 8.91
C GLN A 189 10.64 -11.35 7.61
N HIS A 190 11.14 -10.39 6.82
CA HIS A 190 10.45 -9.84 5.65
C HIS A 190 11.03 -10.24 4.30
N LYS A 191 12.19 -10.90 4.24
CA LYS A 191 12.85 -11.16 2.95
C LYS A 191 12.05 -12.08 2.01
N LEU A 192 11.28 -13.05 2.52
CA LEU A 192 10.42 -13.86 1.65
C LEU A 192 9.20 -13.09 1.13
N LEU A 193 8.76 -12.07 1.87
CA LEU A 193 7.81 -11.09 1.37
C LEU A 193 8.48 -10.27 0.26
N ALA A 194 9.66 -9.68 0.47
CA ALA A 194 10.37 -8.97 -0.59
C ALA A 194 10.59 -9.82 -1.87
N LEU A 195 10.85 -11.13 -1.71
CA LEU A 195 10.99 -12.07 -2.82
C LEU A 195 9.68 -12.28 -3.60
N SER A 196 8.51 -12.29 -2.94
CA SER A 196 7.22 -12.43 -3.61
C SER A 196 6.89 -11.23 -4.52
N HIS A 197 7.44 -10.06 -4.21
CA HIS A 197 7.30 -8.85 -5.02
C HIS A 197 8.40 -8.70 -6.07
N SER A 198 9.67 -8.88 -5.69
CA SER A 198 10.80 -8.66 -6.60
C SER A 198 12.09 -9.34 -6.15
N GLU A 199 12.53 -10.32 -6.94
CA GLU A 199 13.83 -10.96 -6.76
C GLU A 199 15.01 -9.98 -6.84
N LYS A 200 14.91 -8.95 -7.70
CA LYS A 200 15.92 -7.89 -7.82
C LYS A 200 16.11 -7.17 -6.48
N HIS A 201 15.01 -6.70 -5.87
CA HIS A 201 15.06 -5.97 -4.60
C HIS A 201 15.44 -6.90 -3.44
N TYR A 202 14.93 -8.14 -3.43
CA TYR A 202 15.35 -9.17 -2.48
C TYR A 202 16.87 -9.32 -2.41
N ARG A 203 17.53 -9.46 -3.57
CA ARG A 203 19.00 -9.57 -3.65
C ARG A 203 19.70 -8.28 -3.22
N ALA A 204 19.19 -7.12 -3.66
CA ALA A 204 19.76 -5.81 -3.32
C ALA A 204 19.69 -5.53 -1.81
N MET A 205 18.55 -5.78 -1.17
CA MET A 205 18.35 -5.63 0.27
C MET A 205 19.23 -6.60 1.06
N GLY A 206 19.35 -7.85 0.63
CA GLY A 206 20.25 -8.83 1.26
C GLY A 206 21.71 -8.37 1.22
N LYS A 207 22.17 -7.84 0.07
CA LYS A 207 23.51 -7.26 -0.07
C LYS A 207 23.70 -6.06 0.85
N LEU A 208 22.73 -5.13 0.88
CA LEU A 208 22.77 -3.93 1.73
C LEU A 208 22.92 -4.30 3.21
N VAL A 209 22.16 -5.28 3.68
CA VAL A 209 22.23 -5.75 5.07
C VAL A 209 23.58 -6.41 5.37
N ALA A 210 24.11 -7.25 4.46
CA ALA A 210 25.40 -7.90 4.63
C ALA A 210 26.58 -6.90 4.69
N GLU A 211 26.50 -5.82 3.90
CA GLU A 211 27.51 -4.76 3.85
C GLU A 211 27.27 -3.64 4.86
N GLY A 212 26.21 -3.71 5.67
CA GLY A 212 25.70 -2.61 6.49
C GLY A 212 26.70 -2.04 7.52
N LYS A 213 27.73 -2.80 7.91
CA LYS A 213 28.82 -2.31 8.79
C LYS A 213 29.64 -1.18 8.16
N LYS A 214 29.59 -1.00 6.84
CA LYS A 214 30.35 0.01 6.10
C LYS A 214 29.65 1.36 6.00
N LEU A 215 28.38 1.45 6.43
CA LEU A 215 27.54 2.63 6.25
C LEU A 215 27.15 3.24 7.60
N PRO A 216 26.97 4.57 7.69
CA PRO A 216 26.28 5.19 8.81
C PRO A 216 24.87 4.59 8.96
N LEU A 217 24.43 4.34 10.20
CA LEU A 217 23.15 3.68 10.47
C LEU A 217 21.95 4.42 9.87
N ASN A 218 21.98 5.76 9.85
CA ASN A 218 20.88 6.54 9.27
C ASN A 218 20.77 6.31 7.75
N ASP A 219 21.89 6.32 7.03
CA ASP A 219 21.93 6.11 5.58
C ASP A 219 21.56 4.67 5.21
N LEU A 220 21.98 3.71 6.04
CA LEU A 220 21.63 2.30 5.90
C LEU A 220 20.11 2.08 6.02
N TYR A 221 19.49 2.66 7.04
CA TYR A 221 18.04 2.56 7.24
C TYR A 221 17.26 3.27 6.13
N ALA A 222 17.67 4.48 5.74
CA ALA A 222 17.02 5.22 4.66
C ALA A 222 17.09 4.45 3.33
N SER A 223 18.25 3.90 3.01
CA SER A 223 18.46 3.10 1.79
C SER A 223 17.65 1.80 1.82
N TYR A 224 17.53 1.17 2.99
CA TYR A 224 16.72 -0.04 3.15
C TYR A 224 15.22 0.25 3.01
N GLU A 225 14.73 1.35 3.59
CA GLU A 225 13.34 1.78 3.45
C GLU A 225 12.96 2.02 1.98
N THR A 226 13.80 2.74 1.24
CA THR A 226 13.60 2.96 -0.19
C THR A 226 13.45 1.65 -0.95
N LEU A 227 14.41 0.72 -0.77
CA LEU A 227 14.36 -0.59 -1.45
C LEU A 227 13.13 -1.42 -1.05
N LEU A 228 12.75 -1.37 0.23
CA LEU A 228 11.58 -2.07 0.74
C LEU A 228 10.30 -1.55 0.09
N MET A 229 10.10 -0.23 0.08
CA MET A 229 8.87 0.37 -0.45
C MET A 229 8.82 0.30 -1.98
N GLU A 230 9.96 0.40 -2.67
CA GLU A 230 10.06 0.12 -4.11
C GLU A 230 9.67 -1.32 -4.45
N ALA A 231 10.09 -2.29 -3.63
CA ALA A 231 9.71 -3.68 -3.80
C ALA A 231 8.19 -3.87 -3.64
N LEU A 232 7.61 -3.36 -2.55
CA LEU A 232 6.19 -3.53 -2.23
C LEU A 232 5.25 -2.85 -3.24
N LYS A 233 5.72 -1.80 -3.93
CA LYS A 233 4.99 -1.17 -5.04
C LYS A 233 4.80 -2.09 -6.25
N LEU A 234 5.66 -3.11 -6.41
CA LEU A 234 5.56 -4.08 -7.51
C LEU A 234 4.59 -5.20 -7.14
N ARG A 235 3.64 -5.52 -8.03
CA ARG A 235 2.66 -6.58 -7.75
C ARG A 235 3.30 -7.97 -7.65
N THR A 236 2.79 -8.76 -6.71
CA THR A 236 3.01 -10.20 -6.67
C THR A 236 2.34 -10.88 -7.86
N THR A 237 2.80 -12.08 -8.22
CA THR A 237 2.17 -12.91 -9.24
C THR A 237 2.13 -14.35 -8.76
N VAL A 238 1.26 -15.17 -9.37
CA VAL A 238 1.19 -16.61 -9.09
C VAL A 238 2.58 -17.24 -9.20
N LYS A 239 3.33 -16.94 -10.28
CA LYS A 239 4.70 -17.42 -10.48
C LYS A 239 5.65 -17.02 -9.35
N LYS A 240 5.65 -15.74 -8.93
CA LYS A 240 6.54 -15.27 -7.86
C LYS A 240 6.20 -15.92 -6.52
N ASN A 241 4.92 -15.98 -6.17
CA ASN A 241 4.45 -16.66 -4.95
C ASN A 241 4.80 -18.15 -4.97
N ALA A 242 4.59 -18.84 -6.09
CA ALA A 242 4.92 -20.26 -6.20
C ALA A 242 6.43 -20.52 -6.06
N ASN A 243 7.29 -19.57 -6.48
CA ASN A 243 8.72 -19.64 -6.23
C ASN A 243 9.04 -19.50 -4.72
N VAL A 244 8.38 -18.58 -4.01
CA VAL A 244 8.54 -18.41 -2.56
C VAL A 244 8.10 -19.67 -1.81
N LEU A 245 6.93 -20.22 -2.15
CA LEU A 245 6.40 -21.43 -1.54
C LEU A 245 7.32 -22.64 -1.79
N GLN A 246 7.86 -22.78 -2.99
CA GLN A 246 8.84 -23.85 -3.29
C GLN A 246 10.16 -23.64 -2.54
N HIS A 247 10.60 -22.39 -2.35
CA HIS A 247 11.75 -22.09 -1.50
C HIS A 247 11.50 -22.50 -0.04
N MET A 248 10.31 -22.22 0.50
CA MET A 248 9.90 -22.63 1.86
C MET A 248 9.84 -24.16 2.00
N MET A 249 9.37 -24.89 0.98
CA MET A 249 9.37 -26.36 0.98
C MET A 249 10.78 -26.94 1.20
N GLY A 250 11.82 -26.25 0.75
CA GLY A 250 13.21 -26.67 0.94
C GLY A 250 13.64 -26.78 2.41
N TYR A 251 13.00 -26.05 3.33
CA TYR A 251 13.31 -26.12 4.77
C TYR A 251 12.82 -27.42 5.42
N PHE A 252 11.90 -28.13 4.77
CA PHE A 252 11.35 -29.40 5.25
C PHE A 252 11.91 -30.62 4.52
N LYS A 253 13.00 -30.45 3.77
CA LYS A 253 13.55 -31.49 2.87
C LYS A 253 13.84 -32.82 3.58
N GLU A 254 14.34 -32.76 4.81
CA GLU A 254 14.72 -33.94 5.61
C GLU A 254 13.60 -34.37 6.59
N GLN A 255 12.49 -33.64 6.64
CA GLN A 255 11.40 -33.80 7.61
C GLN A 255 10.10 -34.33 7.01
N LEU A 256 9.79 -33.97 5.76
CA LEU A 256 8.59 -34.47 5.08
C LEU A 256 8.75 -35.94 4.70
N SER A 257 7.72 -36.73 5.00
CA SER A 257 7.56 -38.04 4.38
C SER A 257 7.37 -37.92 2.87
N LYS A 258 7.49 -39.04 2.15
CA LYS A 258 7.27 -39.06 0.69
C LYS A 258 5.86 -38.60 0.32
N ASP A 259 4.87 -39.00 1.12
CA ASP A 259 3.45 -38.68 0.92
C ASP A 259 3.18 -37.19 1.14
N GLU A 260 3.60 -36.64 2.28
CA GLU A 260 3.47 -35.21 2.59
C GLU A 260 4.16 -34.30 1.57
N LYS A 261 5.34 -34.72 1.09
CA LYS A 261 6.06 -34.00 0.04
C LYS A 261 5.29 -34.02 -1.28
N GLN A 262 4.68 -35.14 -1.63
CA GLN A 262 3.90 -35.29 -2.84
C GLN A 262 2.63 -34.44 -2.76
N GLU A 263 1.89 -34.49 -1.65
CA GLU A 263 0.71 -33.63 -1.40
C GLU A 263 1.05 -32.14 -1.54
N LEU A 264 2.15 -31.69 -0.92
CA LEU A 264 2.56 -30.29 -1.02
C LEU A 264 2.90 -29.91 -2.47
N LEU A 265 3.58 -30.77 -3.22
CA LEU A 265 3.90 -30.52 -4.63
C LEU A 265 2.65 -30.42 -5.50
N GLU A 266 1.65 -31.27 -5.25
CA GLU A 266 0.35 -31.26 -5.96
C GLU A 266 -0.39 -29.94 -5.71
N ILE A 267 -0.51 -29.53 -4.44
CA ILE A 267 -1.13 -28.24 -4.07
C ILE A 267 -0.38 -27.06 -4.69
N LEU A 268 0.96 -27.09 -4.73
CA LEU A 268 1.73 -26.03 -5.38
C LEU A 268 1.49 -25.98 -6.90
N ASP A 269 1.27 -27.12 -7.55
CA ASP A 269 0.94 -27.19 -8.97
C ASP A 269 -0.49 -26.69 -9.25
N GLU A 270 -1.47 -27.07 -8.43
CA GLU A 270 -2.84 -26.56 -8.51
C GLU A 270 -2.89 -25.03 -8.34
N TYR A 271 -2.13 -24.50 -7.38
CA TYR A 271 -2.00 -23.04 -7.20
C TYR A 271 -1.35 -22.39 -8.42
N ARG A 272 -0.30 -22.98 -8.99
CA ARG A 272 0.36 -22.47 -10.21
C ARG A 272 -0.59 -22.41 -11.40
N LYS A 273 -1.50 -23.38 -11.51
CA LYS A 273 -2.55 -23.44 -12.54
C LYS A 273 -3.73 -22.49 -12.25
N GLY A 274 -3.79 -21.90 -11.07
CA GLY A 274 -4.85 -20.98 -10.66
C GLY A 274 -6.15 -21.68 -10.23
N TYR A 275 -6.10 -22.98 -9.92
CA TYR A 275 -7.29 -23.73 -9.49
C TYR A 275 -7.65 -23.48 -8.03
N ILE A 276 -6.66 -23.11 -7.22
CA ILE A 276 -6.83 -22.84 -5.79
C ILE A 276 -6.21 -21.49 -5.41
N PRO A 277 -6.73 -20.80 -4.40
CA PRO A 277 -6.19 -19.53 -3.92
C PRO A 277 -4.90 -19.73 -3.11
N LEU A 278 -4.11 -18.65 -2.97
CA LEU A 278 -2.82 -18.65 -2.24
C LEU A 278 -2.94 -19.14 -0.78
N VAL A 279 -4.09 -18.90 -0.13
CA VAL A 279 -4.31 -19.34 1.26
C VAL A 279 -4.16 -20.85 1.45
N VAL A 280 -4.45 -21.68 0.44
CA VAL A 280 -4.38 -23.15 0.54
C VAL A 280 -2.93 -23.63 0.75
N PRO A 281 -1.97 -23.38 -0.16
CA PRO A 281 -0.58 -23.75 0.07
C PRO A 281 0.02 -23.07 1.31
N VAL A 282 -0.36 -21.81 1.61
CA VAL A 282 0.12 -21.12 2.82
C VAL A 282 -0.36 -21.83 4.09
N THR A 283 -1.59 -22.33 4.11
CA THR A 283 -2.13 -23.08 5.26
C THR A 283 -1.38 -24.38 5.48
N LEU A 284 -1.09 -25.14 4.42
CA LEU A 284 -0.31 -26.37 4.53
C LEU A 284 1.14 -26.11 4.97
N ILE A 285 1.78 -25.06 4.46
CA ILE A 285 3.11 -24.66 4.95
C ILE A 285 3.04 -24.27 6.43
N ASN A 286 2.06 -23.48 6.87
CA ASN A 286 1.88 -23.14 8.28
C ASN A 286 1.68 -24.39 9.16
N HIS A 287 0.96 -25.40 8.66
CA HIS A 287 0.84 -26.69 9.33
C HIS A 287 2.21 -27.35 9.53
N TYR A 288 3.03 -27.45 8.47
CA TYR A 288 4.38 -28.03 8.57
C TYR A 288 5.33 -27.22 9.45
N VAL A 289 5.28 -25.88 9.39
CA VAL A 289 6.04 -25.00 10.30
C VAL A 289 5.72 -25.34 11.76
N ARG A 290 4.44 -25.56 12.09
CA ARG A 290 4.01 -25.93 13.44
C ARG A 290 4.42 -27.36 13.81
N LYS A 291 4.19 -28.32 12.92
CA LYS A 291 4.47 -29.75 13.13
C LYS A 291 5.96 -30.01 13.39
N TYR A 292 6.82 -29.45 12.55
CA TYR A 292 8.27 -29.68 12.62
C TYR A 292 9.01 -28.61 13.43
N LYS A 293 8.27 -27.65 14.01
CA LYS A 293 8.82 -26.55 14.81
C LYS A 293 9.92 -25.76 14.06
N GLU A 294 9.68 -25.46 12.78
CA GLU A 294 10.65 -24.74 11.95
C GLU A 294 10.71 -23.26 12.34
N ASP A 295 11.64 -22.92 13.25
CA ASP A 295 11.70 -21.61 13.91
C ASP A 295 11.97 -20.46 12.93
N TYR A 296 12.76 -20.70 11.89
CA TYR A 296 13.06 -19.67 10.90
C TYR A 296 11.82 -19.29 10.08
N LEU A 297 11.04 -20.29 9.62
CA LEU A 297 9.82 -20.03 8.86
C LEU A 297 8.70 -19.46 9.73
N ARG A 298 8.65 -19.82 11.02
CA ARG A 298 7.68 -19.26 11.99
C ARG A 298 7.74 -17.73 12.07
N GLN A 299 8.91 -17.15 11.84
CA GLN A 299 9.13 -15.71 11.89
C GLN A 299 8.84 -14.99 10.56
N GLN A 300 8.52 -15.73 9.47
CA GLN A 300 8.34 -15.13 8.15
C GLN A 300 6.98 -14.45 8.04
N VAL A 301 7.02 -13.12 7.89
CA VAL A 301 5.82 -12.29 7.69
C VAL A 301 5.06 -12.69 6.42
N TYR A 302 5.74 -13.25 5.41
CA TYR A 302 5.08 -13.78 4.21
C TYR A 302 3.94 -14.75 4.52
N LEU A 303 4.03 -15.57 5.58
CA LEU A 303 2.98 -16.53 5.92
C LEU A 303 1.74 -15.86 6.52
N ASN A 304 1.92 -14.72 7.20
CA ASN A 304 0.85 -13.98 7.89
C ASN A 304 1.11 -12.46 7.80
N PRO A 305 1.01 -11.85 6.60
CA PRO A 305 1.44 -10.46 6.39
C PRO A 305 0.48 -9.43 7.03
N HIS A 306 -0.77 -9.82 7.23
CA HIS A 306 -1.86 -9.01 7.76
C HIS A 306 -2.86 -9.92 8.51
N PRO A 307 -3.76 -9.37 9.33
CA PRO A 307 -4.79 -10.12 10.04
C PRO A 307 -5.65 -11.00 9.12
N ILE A 308 -5.92 -12.23 9.53
CA ILE A 308 -6.72 -13.21 8.75
C ILE A 308 -8.15 -12.70 8.52
N ALA A 309 -8.71 -11.96 9.46
CA ALA A 309 -10.07 -11.42 9.37
C ALA A 309 -10.28 -10.43 8.21
N LEU A 310 -9.20 -9.94 7.57
CA LEU A 310 -9.28 -9.15 6.34
C LEU A 310 -9.51 -10.00 5.07
N GLN A 311 -9.37 -11.33 5.16
CA GLN A 311 -9.72 -12.32 4.12
C GLN A 311 -9.04 -12.12 2.74
N LEU A 312 -7.85 -11.52 2.71
CA LEU A 312 -7.25 -11.02 1.46
C LEU A 312 -6.68 -12.10 0.53
N ARG A 313 -6.33 -13.29 1.04
CA ARG A 313 -5.69 -14.38 0.28
C ARG A 313 -6.64 -15.49 -0.17
N ASN A 314 -7.95 -15.28 -0.04
CA ASN A 314 -8.98 -16.28 -0.29
C ASN A 314 -9.47 -16.30 -1.76
N HIS A 315 -8.83 -15.52 -2.63
CA HIS A 315 -9.25 -15.34 -4.02
C HIS A 315 -8.29 -16.06 -4.97
N ALA A 316 -8.83 -16.75 -5.98
CA ALA A 316 -8.08 -17.41 -7.06
C ALA A 316 -7.88 -16.43 -8.24
#